data_AF-A0A2H0U2W4-F1
#
_entry.id   AF-A0A2H0U2W4-F1
#
_cell.length_a   1.000
_cell.length_b   1.000
_cell.length_c   1.000
_cell.angle_alpha   90.00
_cell.angle_beta   90.00
_cell.angle_gamma   90.00
#
_symmetry.space_group_name_H-M   'P 1'
#
loop_
_entity.id
_entity.type
_entity.pdbx_description
1 polymer ?
#
loop_
_entity_poly.entity_id
_entity_poly.type
_entity_poly.pdbx_seq_one_letter_code
_entity_poly.pdbx_strand_id
1 'polypeptide(L)'
;MKLVWQSVTLVLSFAVVFIWQESPLKDYTVQMLGLLIALYLIISAKGKGRAFLTFGGSSYYGIFILNTLIFLLIFATGGLNSALFFVLYFLAFGIAFVFEPTTVAVFILGTILVFFPQFQTQEFSESLIKIGSLALISPLAYFFGREYKRRGEQDNKINEIKERTGEAADNISEDIEEVLEDEKENLKEKDVEKLNEVLEEADDLRSESKEN
;
A
#
# COMPACT_ATOMS: atom_id res chain seq x y z
N MET A 1 -11.44 9.21 -5.39
CA MET A 1 -12.34 8.42 -4.50
C MET A 1 -11.60 7.50 -3.52
N LYS A 2 -10.49 6.85 -3.90
CA LYS A 2 -9.73 5.95 -3.00
C LYS A 2 -9.34 6.61 -1.66
N LEU A 3 -8.80 7.83 -1.69
CA LEU A 3 -8.44 8.60 -0.50
C LEU A 3 -9.62 8.77 0.46
N VAL A 4 -10.80 9.13 -0.05
CA VAL A 4 -12.01 9.32 0.78
C VAL A 4 -12.37 8.03 1.52
N TRP A 5 -12.39 6.89 0.83
CA TRP A 5 -12.67 5.60 1.46
C TRP A 5 -11.63 5.19 2.50
N GLN A 6 -10.35 5.46 2.24
CA GLN A 6 -9.26 5.22 3.20
C GLN A 6 -9.42 6.09 4.45
N SER A 7 -9.71 7.38 4.28
CA SER A 7 -9.96 8.31 5.38
C SER A 7 -11.20 7.91 6.18
N VAL A 8 -12.30 7.55 5.52
CA VAL A 8 -13.53 7.06 6.18
C VAL A 8 -13.24 5.80 6.98
N THR A 9 -12.44 4.88 6.45
CA THR A 9 -12.03 3.65 7.14
C THR A 9 -11.29 3.97 8.44
N LEU A 10 -10.32 4.89 8.39
CA LEU A 10 -9.58 5.33 9.58
C LEU A 10 -10.50 6.04 10.58
N VAL A 11 -11.31 7.00 10.13
CA VAL A 11 -12.25 7.72 10.99
C VAL A 11 -13.23 6.76 11.67
N LEU A 12 -13.75 5.76 10.95
CA LEU A 12 -14.63 4.76 11.52
C LEU A 12 -13.91 3.92 12.59
N SER A 13 -12.65 3.53 12.34
CA SER A 13 -11.88 2.77 13.34
C SER A 13 -11.62 3.59 14.61
N PHE A 14 -11.31 4.88 14.47
CA PHE A 14 -11.17 5.79 15.61
C PHE A 14 -12.49 5.99 16.35
N ALA A 15 -13.60 6.14 15.63
CA ALA A 15 -14.93 6.25 16.24
C ALA A 15 -15.29 5.01 17.06
N VAL A 16 -15.01 3.81 16.54
CA VAL A 16 -15.22 2.55 17.27
C VAL A 16 -14.37 2.51 18.54
N VAL A 17 -13.08 2.84 18.45
CA VAL A 17 -12.19 2.88 19.62
C VAL A 17 -12.69 3.90 20.64
N PHE A 18 -13.05 5.11 20.21
CA PHE A 18 -13.52 6.18 21.08
C PHE A 18 -14.82 5.79 21.80
N ILE A 19 -15.83 5.33 21.07
CA ILE A 19 -17.10 4.87 21.63
C ILE A 19 -16.85 3.71 22.60
N TRP A 20 -15.96 2.78 22.26
CA TRP A 20 -15.64 1.66 23.13
C TRP A 20 -15.04 2.12 24.47
N GLN A 21 -14.06 3.02 24.44
CA GLN A 21 -13.37 3.50 25.64
C GLN A 21 -14.25 4.37 26.55
N GLU A 22 -15.16 5.16 25.97
CA GLU A 22 -16.12 5.97 26.73
C GLU A 22 -17.32 5.16 27.22
N SER A 23 -17.50 3.92 26.74
CA SER A 23 -18.59 3.05 27.16
C SER A 23 -18.21 2.18 28.37
N PRO A 24 -19.20 1.64 29.11
CA PRO A 24 -18.97 0.60 30.12
C PRO A 24 -18.33 -0.69 29.56
N LEU A 25 -18.26 -0.84 28.22
CA LEU A 25 -17.67 -2.01 27.58
C LEU A 25 -16.13 -2.01 27.64
N LYS A 26 -15.50 -0.92 28.07
CA LYS A 26 -14.04 -0.83 28.21
C LYS A 26 -13.45 -1.95 29.08
N ASP A 27 -14.19 -2.44 30.07
CA ASP A 27 -13.74 -3.53 30.95
C ASP A 27 -13.62 -4.87 30.20
N TYR A 28 -14.25 -4.98 29.03
CA TYR A 28 -14.19 -6.14 28.13
C TYR A 28 -13.20 -5.96 26.98
N THR A 29 -12.27 -5.00 27.08
CA THR A 29 -11.31 -4.70 25.99
C THR A 29 -10.47 -5.93 25.62
N VAL A 30 -10.07 -6.76 26.59
CA VAL A 30 -9.28 -7.98 26.31
C VAL A 30 -10.07 -8.99 25.48
N GLN A 31 -11.35 -9.19 25.81
CA GLN A 31 -12.26 -10.07 25.08
C GLN A 31 -12.49 -9.54 23.66
N MET A 32 -12.65 -8.22 23.52
CA MET A 32 -12.79 -7.57 22.21
C MET A 32 -11.53 -7.71 21.36
N LEU A 33 -10.34 -7.60 21.94
CA LEU A 33 -9.07 -7.89 21.26
C LEU A 33 -9.03 -9.32 20.74
N GLY A 34 -9.40 -10.29 21.59
CA GLY A 34 -9.50 -11.70 21.18
C GLY A 34 -10.48 -11.92 20.02
N LEU A 35 -11.64 -11.26 20.07
CA LEU A 35 -12.63 -11.29 19.00
C LEU A 35 -12.09 -10.70 17.69
N LEU A 36 -11.42 -9.54 17.74
CA LEU A 36 -10.83 -8.90 16.57
C LEU A 36 -9.73 -9.76 15.93
N ILE A 37 -8.89 -10.40 16.75
CA ILE A 37 -7.85 -11.34 16.28
C ILE A 37 -8.50 -12.54 15.58
N ALA A 38 -9.51 -13.16 16.20
CA ALA A 38 -10.23 -14.27 15.60
C ALA A 38 -10.88 -13.87 14.27
N LEU A 39 -11.52 -12.69 14.22
CA LEU A 39 -12.14 -12.15 13.02
C LEU A 39 -11.11 -11.92 11.91
N TYR A 40 -9.95 -11.34 12.26
CA TYR A 40 -8.82 -11.16 11.34
C TYR A 40 -8.34 -12.50 10.76
N LEU A 41 -8.14 -13.52 11.61
CA LEU A 41 -7.70 -14.85 11.17
C LEU A 41 -8.72 -15.51 10.25
N ILE A 42 -10.02 -15.39 10.53
CA ILE A 42 -11.08 -15.94 9.68
C ILE A 42 -11.10 -15.25 8.31
N ILE A 43 -10.99 -13.93 8.27
CA ILE A 43 -10.92 -13.17 7.01
C ILE A 43 -9.66 -13.57 6.22
N SER A 44 -8.52 -13.66 6.91
CA SER A 44 -7.24 -14.02 6.30
C SER A 44 -7.26 -15.46 5.73
N ALA A 45 -7.84 -16.42 6.45
CA ALA A 45 -7.95 -17.80 6.02
C ALA A 45 -8.83 -17.99 4.77
N LYS A 46 -9.86 -17.15 4.59
CA LYS A 46 -10.72 -17.18 3.39
C LYS A 46 -10.04 -16.59 2.15
N GLY A 47 -9.07 -15.70 2.32
CA GLY A 47 -8.30 -15.12 1.23
C GLY A 47 -7.16 -16.04 0.79
N LYS A 48 -7.43 -17.00 -0.11
CA LYS A 48 -6.47 -17.92 -0.78
C LYS A 48 -4.99 -17.57 -0.57
N GLY A 49 -4.39 -18.02 0.54
CA GLY A 49 -2.94 -18.08 0.80
C GLY A 49 -2.09 -16.80 0.75
N ARG A 50 -2.59 -15.67 0.22
CA ARG A 50 -1.81 -14.43 0.04
C ARG A 50 -2.15 -13.34 1.07
N ALA A 51 -3.23 -13.51 1.84
CA ALA A 51 -3.73 -12.48 2.75
C ALA A 51 -2.77 -12.10 3.90
N PHE A 52 -1.88 -13.02 4.33
CA PHE A 52 -0.88 -12.71 5.37
C PHE A 52 0.28 -11.85 4.84
N LEU A 53 0.61 -11.96 3.55
CA LEU A 53 1.78 -11.31 2.93
C LEU A 53 1.42 -10.12 2.05
N THR A 54 0.18 -10.00 1.57
CA THR A 54 -0.30 -8.78 0.93
C THR A 54 -0.71 -7.77 1.99
N PHE A 55 0.25 -7.29 2.79
CA PHE A 55 0.09 -6.07 3.58
C PHE A 55 -0.34 -4.88 2.70
N GLY A 56 -0.20 -4.95 1.36
CA GLY A 56 -0.70 -3.97 0.38
C GLY A 56 -1.98 -4.33 -0.38
N GLY A 57 -2.68 -5.41 -0.02
CA GLY A 57 -3.83 -5.90 -0.80
C GLY A 57 -5.13 -5.16 -0.51
N SER A 58 -5.26 -3.88 -0.86
CA SER A 58 -6.49 -3.03 -0.99
C SER A 58 -7.66 -3.17 0.01
N SER A 59 -7.52 -3.98 1.06
CA SER A 59 -8.60 -4.39 1.94
C SER A 59 -8.68 -3.41 3.08
N TYR A 60 -9.57 -2.42 2.92
CA TYR A 60 -9.93 -1.46 3.95
C TYR A 60 -10.22 -2.14 5.30
N TYR A 61 -10.79 -3.35 5.27
CA TYR A 61 -11.07 -4.16 6.46
C TYR A 61 -9.83 -4.56 7.25
N GLY A 62 -8.72 -4.89 6.58
CA GLY A 62 -7.47 -5.28 7.25
C GLY A 62 -6.89 -4.12 8.06
N ILE A 63 -6.80 -2.94 7.45
CA ILE A 63 -6.32 -1.73 8.13
C ILE A 63 -7.30 -1.27 9.22
N PHE A 64 -8.61 -1.38 8.99
CA PHE A 64 -9.61 -1.09 10.01
C PHE A 64 -9.40 -1.95 11.27
N ILE A 65 -9.30 -3.27 11.11
CA ILE A 65 -9.11 -4.21 12.22
C ILE A 65 -7.76 -3.96 12.89
N LEU A 66 -6.68 -3.84 12.11
CA LEU A 66 -5.33 -3.60 12.63
C LEU A 66 -5.24 -2.30 13.44
N ASN A 67 -5.76 -1.19 12.90
CA ASN A 67 -5.78 0.09 13.60
C ASN A 67 -6.59 0.01 14.89
N THR A 68 -7.81 -0.55 14.82
CA THR A 68 -8.68 -0.72 16.00
C THR A 68 -7.99 -1.58 17.08
N LEU A 69 -7.39 -2.69 16.67
CA LEU A 69 -6.70 -3.64 17.56
C LEU A 69 -5.52 -2.97 18.27
N ILE A 70 -4.66 -2.27 17.53
CA ILE A 70 -3.48 -1.60 18.12
C ILE A 70 -3.91 -0.54 19.12
N PHE A 71 -4.91 0.28 18.78
CA PHE A 71 -5.42 1.30 19.70
C PHE A 71 -6.03 0.70 20.96
N LEU A 72 -6.90 -0.32 20.83
CA LEU A 72 -7.49 -1.00 21.98
C LEU A 72 -6.41 -1.67 22.86
N LEU A 73 -5.37 -2.22 22.25
CA LEU A 73 -4.23 -2.81 22.97
C LEU A 73 -3.46 -1.75 23.76
N ILE A 74 -3.23 -0.57 23.17
CA ILE A 74 -2.59 0.56 23.85
C ILE A 74 -3.44 1.03 25.03
N PHE A 75 -4.76 1.20 24.86
CA PHE A 75 -5.65 1.55 25.96
C PHE A 75 -5.65 0.49 27.07
N ALA A 76 -5.71 -0.79 26.73
CA ALA A 76 -5.66 -1.89 27.69
C ALA A 76 -4.35 -1.94 28.50
N THR A 77 -3.27 -1.34 27.98
CA THR A 77 -1.94 -1.34 28.59
C THR A 77 -1.53 0.02 29.18
N GLY A 78 -2.47 0.94 29.34
CA GLY A 78 -2.24 2.24 30.01
C GLY A 78 -2.32 3.47 29.12
N GLY A 79 -2.84 3.34 27.89
CA GLY A 79 -3.09 4.47 26.99
C GLY A 79 -1.80 5.18 26.58
N LEU A 80 -1.74 6.49 26.76
CA LEU A 80 -0.52 7.27 26.50
C LEU A 80 0.69 6.79 27.30
N ASN A 81 0.51 6.17 28.46
CA ASN A 81 1.61 5.59 29.26
C ASN A 81 1.96 4.15 28.90
N SER A 82 1.29 3.58 27.91
CA SER A 82 1.60 2.25 27.42
C SER A 82 3.01 2.20 26.82
N ALA A 83 3.77 1.17 27.22
CA ALA A 83 5.03 0.82 26.58
C ALA A 83 4.85 0.43 25.10
N LEU A 84 3.62 0.19 24.64
CA LEU A 84 3.28 -0.12 23.24
C LEU A 84 2.91 1.11 22.41
N PHE A 85 2.89 2.32 22.99
CA PHE A 85 2.54 3.54 22.25
C PHE A 85 3.43 3.76 21.02
N PHE A 86 4.71 3.39 21.10
CA PHE A 86 5.65 3.51 19.97
C PHE A 86 5.22 2.72 18.72
N VAL A 87 4.35 1.70 18.87
CA VAL A 87 3.81 0.94 17.73
C VAL A 87 3.01 1.86 16.80
N LEU A 88 2.43 2.96 17.30
CA LEU A 88 1.75 3.96 16.47
C LEU A 88 2.70 4.66 15.48
N TYR A 89 3.99 4.76 15.80
CA TYR A 89 5.00 5.29 14.87
C TYR A 89 5.09 4.38 13.64
N PHE A 90 5.23 3.07 13.86
CA PHE A 90 5.27 2.08 12.79
C PHE A 90 3.95 1.98 12.03
N LEU A 91 2.83 2.11 12.74
CA LEU A 91 1.50 2.11 12.13
C LEU A 91 1.32 3.31 11.18
N ALA A 92 1.85 4.49 11.51
CA ALA A 92 1.84 5.65 10.62
C ALA A 92 2.56 5.35 9.29
N PHE A 93 3.74 4.70 9.34
CA PHE A 93 4.44 4.23 8.14
C PHE A 93 3.66 3.17 7.38
N GLY A 94 3.09 2.18 8.10
CA GLY A 94 2.26 1.15 7.49
C GLY A 94 1.08 1.75 6.72
N ILE A 95 0.39 2.73 7.30
CA ILE A 95 -0.69 3.47 6.62
C ILE A 95 -0.14 4.22 5.41
N ALA A 96 1.01 4.87 5.50
CA ALA A 96 1.60 5.60 4.37
C ALA A 96 1.98 4.70 3.19
N PHE A 97 2.39 3.45 3.45
CA PHE A 97 2.73 2.47 2.41
C PHE A 97 1.51 1.83 1.77
N VAL A 98 0.47 1.54 2.57
CA VAL A 98 -0.71 0.81 2.12
C VAL A 98 -1.78 1.73 1.54
N PHE A 99 -2.01 2.87 2.18
CA PHE A 99 -2.97 3.89 1.76
C PHE A 99 -2.30 5.06 1.06
N GLU A 100 -3.08 6.04 0.59
CA GLU A 100 -2.49 7.28 0.09
C GLU A 100 -1.68 7.96 1.20
N PRO A 101 -0.44 8.42 0.94
CA PRO A 101 0.41 9.02 1.98
C PRO A 101 -0.28 10.18 2.70
N THR A 102 -1.15 10.93 2.01
CA THR A 102 -1.97 12.00 2.59
C THR A 102 -2.88 11.53 3.72
N THR A 103 -3.26 10.25 3.78
CA THR A 103 -4.08 9.67 4.86
C THR A 103 -3.35 9.60 6.20
N VAL A 104 -2.02 9.72 6.22
CA VAL A 104 -1.24 9.87 7.45
C VAL A 104 -1.72 11.08 8.25
N ALA A 105 -2.09 12.20 7.59
CA ALA A 105 -2.62 13.36 8.30
C ALA A 105 -3.94 13.03 9.04
N VAL A 106 -4.82 12.24 8.41
CA VAL A 106 -6.07 11.77 9.04
C VAL A 106 -5.78 10.83 10.20
N PHE A 107 -4.78 9.95 10.07
CA PHE A 107 -4.33 9.09 11.16
C PHE A 107 -3.84 9.90 12.37
N ILE A 108 -3.01 10.92 12.16
CA ILE A 108 -2.49 11.76 13.25
C ILE A 108 -3.63 12.53 13.93
N LEU A 109 -4.50 13.17 13.15
CA LEU A 109 -5.65 13.90 13.71
C LEU A 109 -6.57 12.96 14.49
N GLY A 110 -6.87 11.78 13.95
CA GLY A 110 -7.67 10.78 14.65
C GLY A 110 -7.00 10.27 15.93
N THR A 111 -5.68 10.09 15.91
CA THR A 111 -4.92 9.71 17.11
C THR A 111 -5.02 10.78 18.19
N ILE A 112 -4.84 12.05 17.84
CA ILE A 112 -4.99 13.19 18.76
C ILE A 112 -6.39 13.19 19.38
N LEU A 113 -7.44 13.03 18.56
CA LEU A 113 -8.81 13.04 19.03
C LEU A 113 -9.13 11.85 19.96
N VAL A 114 -8.65 10.66 19.63
CA VAL A 114 -8.90 9.45 20.43
C VAL A 114 -8.21 9.52 21.79
N PHE A 115 -7.00 10.10 21.87
CA PHE A 115 -6.31 10.27 23.15
C PHE A 115 -6.68 11.55 23.88
N PHE A 116 -7.46 12.46 23.28
CA PHE A 116 -7.83 13.74 23.86
C PHE A 116 -8.38 13.65 25.30
N PRO A 117 -9.27 12.69 25.65
CA PRO A 117 -9.74 12.55 27.03
C PRO A 117 -8.63 12.27 28.06
N GLN A 118 -7.53 11.63 27.64
CA GLN A 118 -6.41 11.30 28.53
C GLN A 118 -5.52 12.50 28.86
N PHE A 119 -5.57 13.57 28.05
CA PHE A 119 -4.82 14.81 28.35
C PHE A 119 -5.30 15.49 29.64
N GLN A 120 -6.55 15.22 30.08
CA GLN A 120 -7.10 15.78 31.31
C GLN A 120 -6.72 14.96 32.55
N THR A 121 -6.38 13.68 32.39
CA THR A 121 -6.15 12.74 33.50
C THR A 121 -4.68 12.44 33.74
N GLN A 122 -3.80 12.80 32.80
CA GLN A 122 -2.36 12.55 32.86
C GLN A 122 -1.56 13.86 32.87
N GLU A 123 -0.25 13.76 33.14
CA GLU A 123 0.64 14.91 33.01
C GLU A 123 0.63 15.42 31.56
N PHE A 124 0.24 16.69 31.40
CA PHE A 124 0.06 17.33 30.11
C PHE A 124 1.36 17.37 29.30
N SER A 125 2.50 17.58 29.96
CA SER A 125 3.84 17.61 29.35
C SER A 125 4.21 16.28 28.70
N GLU A 126 4.06 15.16 29.41
CA GLU A 126 4.36 13.83 28.89
C GLU A 126 3.43 13.45 27.73
N SER A 127 2.14 13.76 27.88
CA SER A 127 1.12 13.53 26.85
C SER A 127 1.44 14.29 25.56
N LEU A 128 1.85 15.56 25.71
CA LEU A 128 2.23 16.42 24.59
C LEU A 128 3.50 15.92 23.90
N ILE A 129 4.49 15.42 24.64
CA ILE A 129 5.72 14.86 24.07
C ILE A 129 5.41 13.63 23.21
N LYS A 130 4.58 12.71 23.68
CA LYS A 130 4.26 11.46 22.95
C LYS A 130 3.41 11.69 21.71
N ILE A 131 2.43 12.57 21.78
CA ILE A 131 1.62 12.93 20.62
C ILE A 131 2.41 13.82 19.66
N GLY A 132 3.24 14.72 20.19
CA GLY A 132 4.14 15.57 19.42
C GLY A 132 5.20 14.77 18.65
N SER A 133 5.80 13.75 19.27
CA SER A 133 6.75 12.86 18.58
C SER A 133 6.08 12.09 17.44
N LEU A 134 4.85 11.61 17.63
CA LEU A 134 4.08 10.97 16.56
C LEU A 134 3.81 11.95 15.40
N ALA A 135 3.42 13.19 15.71
CA ALA A 135 3.21 14.23 14.71
C ALA A 135 4.51 14.58 13.95
N LEU A 136 5.67 14.61 14.62
CA LEU A 136 6.97 14.84 14.00
C LEU A 136 7.42 13.71 13.07
N ILE A 137 7.00 12.46 13.34
CA ILE A 137 7.27 11.31 12.47
C ILE A 137 6.39 11.34 11.21
N SER A 138 5.22 11.99 11.28
CA SER A 138 4.23 11.99 10.19
C SER A 138 4.73 12.49 8.83
N PRO A 139 5.57 13.55 8.71
CA PRO A 139 6.07 14.00 7.42
C PRO A 139 7.07 13.00 6.82
N LEU A 140 7.84 12.31 7.66
CA LEU A 140 8.72 11.23 7.21
C LEU A 140 7.88 10.07 6.67
N ALA A 141 6.87 9.63 7.42
CA ALA A 141 5.95 8.58 6.97
C ALA A 141 5.30 8.94 5.63
N TYR A 142 4.79 10.17 5.49
CA TYR A 142 4.27 10.69 4.24
C TYR A 142 5.29 10.61 3.10
N PHE A 143 6.51 11.12 3.33
CA PHE A 143 7.55 11.17 2.31
C PHE A 143 7.95 9.77 1.83
N PHE A 144 8.24 8.85 2.77
CA PHE A 144 8.60 7.48 2.44
C PHE A 144 7.44 6.74 1.76
N GLY A 145 6.21 6.94 2.21
CA GLY A 145 5.02 6.37 1.57
C GLY A 145 4.86 6.82 0.12
N ARG A 146 5.05 8.12 -0.13
CA ARG A 146 4.99 8.70 -1.47
C ARG A 146 6.07 8.14 -2.38
N GLU A 147 7.30 8.04 -1.89
CA GLU A 147 8.41 7.57 -2.70
C GLU A 147 8.32 6.08 -3.00
N TYR A 148 7.84 5.28 -2.05
CA TYR A 148 7.53 3.87 -2.25
C TYR A 148 6.51 3.67 -3.38
N LYS A 149 5.42 4.45 -3.37
CA LYS A 149 4.40 4.39 -4.44
C LYS A 149 4.91 4.87 -5.78
N ARG A 150 5.68 5.96 -5.79
CA ARG A 150 6.26 6.51 -7.02
C ARG A 150 7.14 5.50 -7.73
N ARG A 151 7.94 4.74 -6.99
CA ARG A 151 8.75 3.64 -7.53
C ARG A 151 7.88 2.55 -8.15
N GLY A 152 6.85 2.09 -7.43
CA GLY A 152 5.90 1.11 -7.98
C GLY A 152 5.17 1.58 -9.25
N GLU A 153 4.81 2.86 -9.34
CA GLU A 153 4.24 3.44 -10.57
C GLU A 153 5.23 3.52 -11.72
N GLN A 154 6.52 3.78 -11.44
CA GLN A 154 7.58 3.77 -12.45
C GLN A 154 7.83 2.35 -12.96
N ASP A 155 7.90 1.37 -12.07
CA ASP A 155 8.08 -0.04 -12.43
C ASP A 155 6.92 -0.53 -13.32
N ASN A 156 5.68 -0.16 -12.99
CA ASN A 156 4.52 -0.49 -13.82
C ASN A 156 4.59 0.15 -15.22
N LYS A 157 5.02 1.41 -15.32
CA LYS A 157 5.20 2.08 -16.62
C LYS A 157 6.31 1.44 -17.44
N ILE A 158 7.40 1.03 -16.78
CA ILE A 158 8.49 0.30 -17.44
C ILE A 158 7.96 -1.02 -17.99
N ASN A 159 7.16 -1.76 -17.22
CA ASN A 159 6.56 -3.02 -17.67
C ASN A 159 5.58 -2.80 -18.82
N GLU A 160 4.75 -1.76 -18.78
CA GLU A 160 3.83 -1.40 -19.89
C GLU A 160 4.60 -1.03 -21.16
N ILE A 161 5.72 -0.30 -21.04
CA ILE A 161 6.59 0.02 -22.18
C ILE A 161 7.23 -1.26 -22.72
N LYS A 162 7.74 -2.16 -21.87
CA LYS A 162 8.31 -3.44 -22.29
C LYS A 162 7.29 -4.27 -23.07
N GLU A 163 6.06 -4.39 -22.57
CA GLU A 163 4.98 -5.13 -23.23
C GLU A 163 4.69 -4.55 -24.61
N ARG A 164 4.54 -3.21 -24.71
CA ARG A 164 4.33 -2.52 -25.98
C ARG A 164 5.50 -2.64 -26.96
N THR A 165 6.74 -2.64 -26.46
CA THR A 165 7.94 -2.86 -27.30
C THR A 165 7.95 -4.28 -27.84
N GLY A 166 7.63 -5.28 -27.01
CA GLY A 166 7.51 -6.68 -27.44
C GLY A 166 6.43 -6.87 -28.50
N GLU A 167 5.24 -6.30 -28.29
CA GLU A 167 4.15 -6.34 -29.28
C GLU A 167 4.53 -5.62 -30.58
N ALA A 168 5.19 -4.47 -30.51
CA ALA A 168 5.65 -3.76 -31.70
C ALA A 168 6.70 -4.56 -32.47
N ALA A 169 7.63 -5.20 -31.77
CA ALA A 169 8.64 -6.07 -32.37
C ALA A 169 8.00 -7.29 -33.05
N ASP A 170 7.05 -7.97 -32.40
CA ASP A 170 6.33 -9.11 -32.98
C ASP A 170 5.58 -8.70 -34.27
N ASN A 171 4.88 -7.55 -34.27
CA ASN A 171 4.19 -7.06 -35.47
C ASN A 171 5.18 -6.71 -36.61
N ILE A 172 6.31 -6.08 -36.30
CA ILE A 172 7.33 -5.74 -37.30
C ILE A 172 7.93 -7.01 -37.92
N SER A 173 8.24 -8.01 -37.09
CA SER A 173 8.76 -9.30 -37.57
C SER A 173 7.75 -10.00 -38.48
N GLU A 174 6.47 -10.04 -38.09
CA GLU A 174 5.39 -10.65 -38.89
C GLU A 174 5.20 -9.94 -40.25
N ASP A 175 5.15 -8.59 -40.25
CA ASP A 175 5.03 -7.79 -41.47
C ASP A 175 6.23 -8.01 -42.43
N ILE A 176 7.45 -8.13 -41.89
CA ILE A 176 8.67 -8.36 -42.69
C ILE A 176 8.70 -9.79 -43.23
N GLU A 177 8.34 -10.79 -42.42
CA GLU A 177 8.24 -12.19 -42.87
C GLU A 177 7.22 -12.33 -44.00
N GLU A 178 6.04 -11.72 -43.89
CA GLU A 178 5.02 -11.71 -44.96
C GLU A 178 5.57 -11.13 -46.27
N VAL A 179 6.23 -9.96 -46.20
CA VAL A 179 6.84 -9.33 -47.40
C VAL A 179 7.97 -10.18 -48.00
N LEU A 180 8.78 -10.83 -47.16
CA LEU A 180 9.86 -11.71 -47.59
C LEU A 180 9.35 -13.05 -48.14
N GLU A 181 8.16 -13.51 -47.77
CA GLU A 181 7.52 -14.69 -48.37
C GLU A 181 6.85 -14.36 -49.71
N ASP A 182 6.12 -13.25 -49.78
CA ASP A 182 5.26 -12.92 -50.92
C ASP A 182 5.99 -12.17 -52.06
N GLU A 183 6.95 -11.29 -51.74
CA GLU A 183 7.53 -10.36 -52.73
C GLU A 183 9.03 -10.55 -52.98
N LYS A 184 9.65 -11.59 -52.39
CA LYS A 184 11.11 -11.83 -52.43
C LYS A 184 11.74 -11.74 -53.82
N GLU A 185 11.08 -12.30 -54.83
CA GLU A 185 11.58 -12.33 -56.21
C GLU A 185 11.52 -10.97 -56.91
N ASN A 186 10.68 -10.05 -56.42
CA ASN A 186 10.52 -8.70 -56.95
C ASN A 186 11.41 -7.65 -56.23
N LEU A 187 11.95 -8.02 -55.06
CA LEU A 187 12.83 -7.18 -54.26
C LEU A 187 14.27 -7.24 -54.78
N LYS A 188 14.99 -6.12 -54.65
CA LYS A 188 16.44 -6.12 -54.92
C LYS A 188 17.15 -6.84 -53.78
N GLU A 189 18.25 -7.51 -54.09
CA GLU A 189 19.10 -8.21 -53.11
C GLU A 189 19.47 -7.32 -51.91
N LYS A 190 19.79 -6.04 -52.16
CA LYS A 190 20.07 -5.04 -51.12
C LYS A 190 18.88 -4.73 -50.21
N ASP A 191 17.65 -4.77 -50.75
CA ASP A 191 16.44 -4.49 -49.98
C ASP A 191 16.07 -5.70 -49.11
N VAL A 192 16.30 -6.92 -49.61
CA VAL A 192 16.18 -8.17 -48.83
C VAL A 192 17.19 -8.22 -47.67
N GLU A 193 18.44 -7.82 -47.91
CA GLU A 193 19.48 -7.76 -46.88
C GLU A 193 19.09 -6.82 -45.73
N LYS A 194 18.55 -5.64 -46.06
CA LYS A 194 18.04 -4.68 -45.07
C LYS A 194 16.84 -5.19 -44.29
N LEU A 195 15.92 -5.89 -44.95
CA LEU A 195 14.75 -6.46 -44.27
C LEU A 195 15.17 -7.53 -43.26
N ASN A 196 16.16 -8.36 -43.58
CA ASN A 196 16.72 -9.32 -42.62
C ASN A 196 17.44 -8.63 -41.45
N GLU A 197 18.16 -7.52 -41.69
CA GLU A 197 18.79 -6.73 -40.63
C GLU A 197 17.74 -6.15 -39.66
N VAL A 198 16.62 -5.63 -40.20
CA VAL A 198 15.52 -5.12 -39.36
C VAL A 198 14.79 -6.26 -38.64
N LEU A 199 14.67 -7.44 -39.25
CA LEU A 199 14.11 -8.63 -38.62
C LEU A 199 14.95 -9.07 -37.42
N GLU A 200 16.29 -9.10 -37.58
CA GLU A 200 17.24 -9.42 -36.51
C GLU A 200 17.15 -8.38 -35.37
N GLU A 201 17.09 -7.09 -35.71
CA GLU A 201 16.94 -6.01 -34.71
C GLU A 201 15.58 -6.08 -33.97
N ALA A 202 14.51 -6.47 -34.66
CA ALA A 202 13.20 -6.70 -34.03
C ALA A 202 13.22 -7.91 -33.08
N ASP A 203 13.85 -9.00 -33.47
CA ASP A 203 14.02 -10.19 -32.60
C ASP A 203 14.88 -9.89 -31.37
N ASP A 204 15.94 -9.11 -31.53
CA ASP A 204 16.77 -8.62 -30.43
C ASP A 204 15.94 -7.77 -29.45
N LEU A 205 15.18 -6.78 -29.95
CA LEU A 205 14.29 -5.94 -29.13
C LEU A 205 13.22 -6.77 -28.38
N ARG A 206 12.70 -7.81 -29.02
CA ARG A 206 11.75 -8.74 -28.40
C ARG A 206 12.42 -9.54 -27.28
N SER A 207 13.63 -10.00 -27.48
CA SER A 207 14.40 -10.73 -26.45
C SER A 207 14.70 -9.83 -25.24
N GLU A 208 15.11 -8.58 -25.47
CA GLU A 208 15.33 -7.58 -24.42
C GLU A 208 14.06 -7.25 -23.64
N SER A 209 12.90 -7.19 -24.30
CA SER A 209 11.61 -6.96 -23.61
C SER A 209 11.20 -8.11 -22.67
N LYS A 210 11.69 -9.33 -22.94
CA LYS A 210 11.38 -10.56 -22.19
C LYS A 210 12.39 -10.86 -21.08
N GLU A 211 13.59 -10.28 -21.13
CA GLU A 211 14.58 -10.41 -20.05
C GLU A 211 14.31 -9.40 -18.89
N ASN A 212 14.25 -9.97 -17.68
CA ASN A 212 13.92 -9.39 -16.35
C ASN A 212 12.43 -9.26 -16.02
#